data_AF-A0A7M3Z7S0-F1
#
_entry.id   AF-A0A7M3Z7S0-F1
#
_cell.length_a   1.000
_cell.length_b   1.000
_cell.length_c   1.000
_cell.angle_alpha   90.00
_cell.angle_beta   90.00
_cell.angle_gamma   90.00
#
_symmetry.space_group_name_H-M   'P 1'
#
loop_
_entity.id
_entity.type
_entity.pdbx_description
1 polymer ?
#
loop_
_entity_poly.entity_id
_entity_poly.type
_entity_poly.pdbx_seq_one_letter_code
_entity_poly.pdbx_strand_id
1 'polypeptide(L)'
;MDVFSSGPNTGNLVVTAGLVVFLLVMSSRAKMLDSMGSKAAAGLGLIVGGLGHWTWLLILLGFLLSSHKATKWRFEEKKALGLSESSDGHRGWTNVVANGAIPGLICIYAYLSEDWTTIIWVFGAAVAVAASDTFASEIGCLDPRVRMITTFKSCEQGENGGFSPNGQLAAAIGSSVVAVLTYIAWWLTAADTSSANGTQLCAVLAIIGWLGCQIDSYLGALLENRGYMSKGAVNASAISGGVIMMFAYLASL
;
A
#
# COMPACT_ATOMS: atom_id res chain seq x y z
N MET A 1 0.63 -12.55 28.43
CA MET A 1 1.62 -12.24 27.36
C MET A 1 1.23 -10.88 26.83
N ASP A 2 2.13 -9.90 26.87
CA ASP A 2 1.88 -8.59 26.27
C ASP A 2 1.87 -8.73 24.75
N VAL A 3 0.82 -8.20 24.11
CA VAL A 3 0.63 -8.24 22.64
C VAL A 3 0.59 -6.83 22.05
N PHE A 4 0.77 -5.78 22.84
CA PHE A 4 0.73 -4.39 22.39
C PHE A 4 2.11 -3.74 22.37
N SER A 5 3.07 -4.29 23.12
CA SER A 5 4.48 -3.95 22.94
C SER A 5 4.94 -4.32 21.53
N SER A 6 5.57 -3.37 20.85
CA SER A 6 6.13 -3.57 19.50
C SER A 6 7.43 -4.42 19.54
N GLY A 7 7.87 -4.89 18.39
CA GLY A 7 9.07 -5.71 18.25
C GLY A 7 8.85 -7.22 18.44
N PRO A 8 9.90 -8.04 18.31
CA PRO A 8 9.80 -9.50 18.25
C PRO A 8 9.65 -10.16 19.64
N ASN A 9 8.69 -9.69 20.44
CA ASN A 9 8.34 -10.32 21.71
C ASN A 9 7.41 -11.53 21.50
N THR A 10 7.32 -12.40 22.52
CA THR A 10 6.57 -13.65 22.43
C THR A 10 5.09 -13.44 22.08
N GLY A 11 4.43 -12.41 22.63
CA GLY A 11 3.03 -12.15 22.33
C GLY A 11 2.83 -11.73 20.88
N ASN A 12 3.63 -10.79 20.38
CA ASN A 12 3.60 -10.37 18.98
C ASN A 12 3.84 -11.55 18.02
N LEU A 13 4.85 -12.39 18.29
CA LEU A 13 5.19 -13.53 17.44
C LEU A 13 4.08 -14.59 17.41
N VAL A 14 3.43 -14.87 18.54
CA VAL A 14 2.30 -15.83 18.61
C VAL A 14 1.11 -15.31 17.81
N VAL A 15 0.74 -14.04 17.96
CA VAL A 15 -0.37 -13.44 17.19
C VAL A 15 -0.04 -13.41 15.70
N THR A 16 1.19 -13.01 15.34
CA THR A 16 1.67 -13.01 13.96
C THR A 16 1.61 -14.40 13.34
N ALA A 17 2.14 -15.43 14.01
CA ALA A 17 2.10 -16.80 13.52
C ALA A 17 0.65 -17.28 13.33
N GLY A 18 -0.23 -16.98 14.29
CA GLY A 18 -1.66 -17.28 14.19
C GLY A 18 -2.33 -16.63 12.99
N LEU A 19 -2.07 -15.33 12.75
CA LEU A 19 -2.59 -14.59 11.60
C LEU A 19 -2.06 -15.15 10.28
N VAL A 20 -0.76 -15.43 10.17
CA VAL A 20 -0.16 -15.99 8.95
C VAL A 20 -0.75 -17.38 8.64
N VAL A 21 -0.88 -18.25 9.65
CA VAL A 21 -1.51 -19.56 9.48
C VAL A 21 -2.97 -19.41 9.04
N PHE A 22 -3.73 -18.52 9.69
CA PHE A 22 -5.12 -18.24 9.30
C PHE A 22 -5.22 -17.77 7.85
N LEU A 23 -4.38 -16.82 7.44
CA LEU A 23 -4.35 -16.29 6.08
C LEU A 23 -3.98 -17.37 5.05
N LEU A 24 -3.03 -18.25 5.35
CA LEU A 24 -2.67 -19.38 4.49
C LEU A 24 -3.83 -20.37 4.31
N VAL A 25 -4.54 -20.70 5.40
CA VAL A 25 -5.71 -21.58 5.36
C VAL A 25 -6.85 -20.94 4.56
N MET A 26 -7.11 -19.65 4.77
CA MET A 26 -8.17 -18.96 4.03
C MET A 26 -7.82 -18.80 2.55
N SER A 27 -6.58 -18.45 2.22
CA SER A 27 -6.09 -18.31 0.85
C SER A 27 -6.20 -19.62 0.06
N SER A 28 -5.79 -20.74 0.68
CA SER A 28 -5.88 -22.07 0.05
C SER A 28 -7.32 -22.50 -0.21
N ARG A 29 -8.26 -22.20 0.69
CA ARG A 29 -9.69 -22.49 0.49
C ARG A 29 -10.35 -21.61 -0.55
N ALA A 30 -9.98 -20.33 -0.58
CA ALA A 30 -10.56 -19.36 -1.50
C ALA A 30 -9.95 -19.42 -2.92
N LYS A 31 -8.93 -20.27 -3.15
CA LYS A 31 -8.15 -20.37 -4.42
C LYS A 31 -7.67 -19.01 -4.93
N MET A 32 -7.40 -18.07 -4.02
CA MET A 32 -7.09 -16.67 -4.37
C MET A 32 -5.65 -16.46 -4.84
N LEU A 33 -4.74 -17.41 -4.55
CA LEU A 33 -3.32 -17.32 -4.88
C LEU A 33 -2.81 -18.67 -5.40
N ASP A 34 -1.88 -18.63 -6.35
CA ASP A 34 -1.09 -19.79 -6.73
C ASP A 34 -0.10 -20.21 -5.61
N SER A 35 0.48 -21.41 -5.71
CA SER A 35 1.37 -21.96 -4.67
C SER A 35 2.60 -21.10 -4.36
N MET A 36 3.07 -20.29 -5.33
CA MET A 36 4.20 -19.36 -5.14
C MET A 36 3.77 -18.06 -4.48
N GLY A 37 2.61 -17.51 -4.87
CA GLY A 37 1.99 -16.35 -4.25
C GLY A 37 1.67 -16.57 -2.77
N SER A 38 1.16 -17.74 -2.39
CA SER A 38 0.91 -18.08 -0.98
C SER A 38 2.20 -18.13 -0.16
N LYS A 39 3.30 -18.68 -0.71
CA LYS A 39 4.60 -18.71 -0.02
C LYS A 39 5.21 -17.33 0.12
N ALA A 40 5.13 -16.50 -0.93
CA ALA A 40 5.60 -15.12 -0.90
C ALA A 40 4.81 -14.29 0.12
N ALA A 41 3.48 -14.42 0.14
CA ALA A 41 2.62 -13.74 1.11
C ALA A 41 2.90 -14.19 2.56
N ALA A 42 3.15 -15.47 2.80
CA ALA A 42 3.52 -15.97 4.12
C ALA A 42 4.89 -15.45 4.57
N GLY A 43 5.90 -15.46 3.69
CA GLY A 43 7.22 -14.92 3.98
C GLY A 43 7.16 -13.43 4.31
N LEU A 44 6.46 -12.64 3.48
CA LEU A 44 6.23 -11.23 3.73
C LEU A 44 5.44 -11.01 5.04
N GLY A 45 4.41 -11.81 5.30
CA GLY A 45 3.61 -11.72 6.52
C GLY A 45 4.41 -12.00 7.79
N LEU A 46 5.33 -12.96 7.75
CA LEU A 46 6.25 -13.25 8.85
C LEU A 46 7.27 -12.12 9.05
N ILE A 47 7.81 -11.54 7.98
CA ILE A 47 8.72 -10.38 8.07
C ILE A 47 7.99 -9.20 8.70
N VAL A 48 6.82 -8.84 8.18
CA VAL A 48 6.08 -7.65 8.60
C VAL A 48 5.53 -7.80 10.02
N GLY A 49 4.90 -8.95 10.33
CA GLY A 49 4.39 -9.18 11.68
C GLY A 49 5.49 -9.44 12.71
N GLY A 50 6.54 -10.16 12.31
CA GLY A 50 7.61 -10.57 13.22
C GLY A 50 8.61 -9.46 13.53
N LEU A 51 9.10 -8.76 12.51
CA LEU A 51 10.08 -7.67 12.68
C LEU A 51 9.41 -6.32 12.93
N GLY A 52 8.20 -6.11 12.41
CA GLY A 52 7.36 -4.95 12.72
C GLY A 52 6.47 -5.25 13.93
N HIS A 53 5.21 -5.55 13.64
CA HIS A 53 4.21 -5.95 14.63
C HIS A 53 2.99 -6.57 13.93
N TRP A 54 2.21 -7.42 14.62
CA TRP A 54 0.99 -8.00 14.04
C TRP A 54 -0.03 -6.95 13.58
N THR A 55 -0.04 -5.75 14.18
CA THR A 55 -0.89 -4.64 13.71
C THR A 55 -0.45 -4.12 12.34
N TRP A 56 0.83 -4.20 11.98
CA TRP A 56 1.34 -3.80 10.66
C TRP A 56 0.89 -4.79 9.58
N LEU A 57 0.81 -6.07 9.95
CA LEU A 57 0.22 -7.10 9.08
C LEU A 57 -1.27 -6.82 8.82
N LEU A 58 -2.00 -6.29 9.81
CA LEU A 58 -3.40 -5.87 9.60
C LEU A 58 -3.54 -4.67 8.67
N ILE A 59 -2.56 -3.74 8.65
CA ILE A 59 -2.54 -2.65 7.67
C ILE A 59 -2.41 -3.23 6.25
N LEU A 60 -1.48 -4.17 6.02
CA LEU A 60 -1.35 -4.84 4.71
C LEU A 60 -2.59 -5.64 4.34
N LEU A 61 -3.22 -6.31 5.31
CA LEU A 61 -4.47 -7.03 5.08
C LEU A 61 -5.60 -6.07 4.70
N GLY A 62 -5.70 -4.92 5.40
CA GLY A 62 -6.67 -3.88 5.08
C GLY A 62 -6.46 -3.30 3.69
N PHE A 63 -5.21 -3.01 3.32
CA PHE A 63 -4.84 -2.65 1.95
C PHE A 63 -5.26 -3.73 0.95
N LEU A 64 -4.87 -4.99 1.16
CA LEU A 64 -5.18 -6.10 0.25
C LEU A 64 -6.69 -6.26 0.04
N LEU A 65 -7.48 -6.28 1.12
CA LEU A 65 -8.93 -6.45 1.05
C LEU A 65 -9.62 -5.25 0.38
N SER A 66 -9.20 -4.04 0.73
CA SER A 66 -9.78 -2.82 0.17
C SER A 66 -9.42 -2.64 -1.31
N SER A 67 -8.19 -2.94 -1.70
CA SER A 67 -7.74 -2.99 -3.09
C SER A 67 -8.43 -4.08 -3.88
N HIS A 68 -8.63 -5.28 -3.32
CA HIS A 68 -9.37 -6.34 -4.00
C HIS A 68 -10.82 -5.90 -4.28
N LYS A 69 -11.46 -5.22 -3.32
CA LYS A 69 -12.80 -4.65 -3.50
C LYS A 69 -12.82 -3.59 -4.60
N ALA A 70 -11.82 -2.71 -4.65
CA ALA A 70 -11.67 -1.73 -5.73
C ALA A 70 -11.47 -2.40 -7.10
N THR A 71 -10.63 -3.44 -7.19
CA THR A 71 -10.42 -4.21 -8.42
C THR A 71 -11.70 -4.90 -8.91
N LYS A 72 -12.48 -5.50 -8.01
CA LYS A 72 -13.75 -6.16 -8.38
C LYS A 72 -14.90 -5.20 -8.67
N TRP A 73 -14.81 -3.93 -8.27
CA TRP A 73 -15.83 -2.94 -8.59
C TRP A 73 -15.98 -2.77 -10.10
N ARG A 74 -17.20 -2.98 -10.62
CA ARG A 74 -17.54 -2.91 -12.05
C ARG A 74 -16.60 -3.71 -12.97
N PHE A 75 -16.15 -4.88 -12.51
CA PHE A 75 -15.16 -5.70 -13.21
C PHE A 75 -15.58 -6.07 -14.65
N GLU A 76 -16.83 -6.48 -14.87
CA GLU A 76 -17.31 -6.87 -16.22
C GLU A 76 -17.26 -5.72 -17.22
N GLU A 77 -17.52 -4.49 -16.76
CA GLU A 77 -17.43 -3.30 -17.61
C GLU A 77 -15.99 -2.94 -17.94
N LYS A 78 -15.09 -2.97 -16.94
CA LYS A 78 -13.66 -2.78 -17.16
C LYS A 78 -13.12 -3.79 -18.16
N LYS A 79 -13.57 -5.05 -18.06
CA LYS A 79 -13.18 -6.13 -18.97
C LYS A 79 -13.72 -5.92 -20.38
N ALA A 80 -14.99 -5.51 -20.52
CA ALA A 80 -15.59 -5.21 -21.83
C ALA A 80 -14.88 -4.06 -22.56
N LEU A 81 -14.34 -3.09 -21.80
CA LEU A 81 -13.60 -1.95 -22.34
C LEU A 81 -12.08 -2.20 -22.51
N GLY A 82 -11.57 -3.38 -22.15
CA GLY A 82 -10.14 -3.67 -22.20
C GLY A 82 -9.30 -2.91 -21.15
N LEU A 83 -9.94 -2.32 -20.15
CA LEU A 83 -9.33 -1.50 -19.09
C LEU A 83 -8.94 -2.31 -17.85
N SER A 84 -9.17 -3.63 -17.86
CA SER A 84 -8.84 -4.48 -16.73
C SER A 84 -7.36 -4.86 -16.74
N GLU A 85 -6.63 -4.47 -15.69
CA GLU A 85 -5.24 -4.87 -15.52
C GLU A 85 -5.05 -6.37 -15.21
N SER A 86 -6.13 -7.08 -14.86
CA SER A 86 -6.10 -8.50 -14.49
C SER A 86 -7.06 -9.32 -15.34
N SER A 87 -6.60 -10.48 -15.83
CA SER A 87 -7.40 -11.35 -16.70
C SER A 87 -8.57 -12.03 -15.97
N ASP A 88 -8.48 -12.20 -14.65
CA ASP A 88 -9.44 -12.88 -13.78
C ASP A 88 -9.91 -12.03 -12.58
N GLY A 89 -9.46 -10.78 -12.47
CA GLY A 89 -9.74 -9.91 -11.33
C GLY A 89 -8.86 -10.17 -10.11
N HIS A 90 -7.77 -10.92 -10.25
CA HIS A 90 -6.74 -11.11 -9.23
C HIS A 90 -5.45 -10.38 -9.61
N ARG A 91 -4.86 -9.65 -8.66
CA ARG A 91 -3.51 -9.11 -8.79
C ARG A 91 -2.53 -10.23 -8.47
N GLY A 92 -1.73 -10.63 -9.46
CA GLY A 92 -0.79 -11.76 -9.35
C GLY A 92 0.28 -11.56 -8.27
N TRP A 93 1.01 -12.64 -7.97
CA TRP A 93 2.08 -12.68 -6.96
C TRP A 93 3.14 -11.58 -7.15
N THR A 94 3.38 -11.14 -8.38
CA THR A 94 4.32 -10.07 -8.72
C THR A 94 3.96 -8.74 -8.07
N ASN A 95 2.67 -8.40 -7.98
CA ASN A 95 2.22 -7.17 -7.31
C ASN A 95 2.37 -7.27 -5.79
N VAL A 96 2.17 -8.46 -5.22
CA VAL A 96 2.37 -8.71 -3.78
C VAL A 96 3.83 -8.52 -3.41
N VAL A 97 4.76 -9.04 -4.23
CA VAL A 97 6.19 -8.88 -4.01
C VAL A 97 6.62 -7.43 -4.28
N ALA A 98 6.17 -6.81 -5.37
CA ALA A 98 6.56 -5.44 -5.73
C ALA A 98 6.11 -4.41 -4.68
N ASN A 99 4.84 -4.48 -4.25
CA ASN A 99 4.31 -3.56 -3.25
C ASN A 99 4.68 -3.97 -1.81
N GLY A 100 5.14 -5.21 -1.60
CA GLY A 100 5.53 -5.74 -0.30
C GLY A 100 7.02 -5.59 0.02
N ALA A 101 7.89 -5.48 -0.99
CA ALA A 101 9.33 -5.42 -0.79
C ALA A 101 9.77 -4.20 0.04
N ILE A 102 9.33 -2.99 -0.34
CA ILE A 102 9.68 -1.76 0.39
C ILE A 102 9.11 -1.78 1.83
N PRO A 103 7.82 -2.11 2.07
CA PRO A 103 7.32 -2.32 3.43
C PRO A 103 8.12 -3.35 4.23
N GLY A 104 8.54 -4.45 3.61
CA GLY A 104 9.38 -5.48 4.26
C GLY A 104 10.75 -4.93 4.68
N LEU A 105 11.40 -4.14 3.81
CA LEU A 105 12.66 -3.46 4.13
C LEU A 105 12.49 -2.45 5.28
N ILE A 106 11.36 -1.73 5.32
CA ILE A 106 11.05 -0.81 6.42
C ILE A 106 10.88 -1.57 7.74
N CYS A 107 10.30 -2.78 7.74
CA CYS A 107 10.22 -3.61 8.94
C CYS A 107 11.59 -4.07 9.43
N ILE A 108 12.51 -4.41 8.51
CA ILE A 108 13.90 -4.70 8.86
C ILE A 108 14.56 -3.46 9.48
N TYR A 109 14.34 -2.28 8.90
CA TYR A 109 14.87 -1.03 9.45
C TYR A 109 14.32 -0.73 10.84
N ALA A 110 13.01 -0.88 11.07
CA ALA A 110 12.38 -0.71 12.38
C ALA A 110 13.01 -1.62 13.45
N TYR A 111 13.28 -2.87 13.09
CA TYR A 111 13.97 -3.81 13.97
C TYR A 111 15.41 -3.40 14.27
N LEU A 112 16.17 -2.95 13.27
CA LEU A 112 17.56 -2.51 13.44
C LEU A 112 17.68 -1.19 14.21
N SER A 113 16.70 -0.30 14.08
CA SER A 113 16.67 0.99 14.78
C SER A 113 16.02 0.92 16.16
N GLU A 114 15.41 -0.21 16.51
CA GLU A 114 14.60 -0.39 17.71
C GLU A 114 13.51 0.69 17.89
N ASP A 115 13.00 1.22 16.76
CA ASP A 115 12.00 2.30 16.75
C ASP A 115 10.78 1.89 15.93
N TRP A 116 9.83 1.21 16.56
CA TRP A 116 8.58 0.84 15.90
C TRP A 116 7.54 1.96 15.94
N THR A 117 7.58 2.82 16.97
CA THR A 117 6.60 3.89 17.19
C THR A 117 6.66 4.95 16.11
N THR A 118 7.87 5.30 15.64
CA THR A 118 8.06 6.27 14.56
C THR A 118 7.97 5.59 13.19
N ILE A 119 8.61 4.43 13.03
CA ILE A 119 8.77 3.78 11.73
C ILE A 119 7.46 3.17 11.20
N ILE A 120 6.46 2.93 12.05
CA ILE A 120 5.11 2.56 11.59
C ILE A 120 4.52 3.59 10.62
N TRP A 121 4.84 4.88 10.78
CA TRP A 121 4.35 5.93 9.89
C TRP A 121 5.04 5.89 8.53
N VAL A 122 6.33 5.56 8.50
CA VAL A 122 7.11 5.35 7.27
C VAL A 122 6.59 4.11 6.53
N PHE A 123 6.33 3.02 7.25
CA PHE A 123 5.68 1.82 6.73
C PHE A 123 4.30 2.16 6.15
N GLY A 124 3.50 2.90 6.91
CA GLY A 124 2.20 3.41 6.49
C GLY A 124 2.30 4.21 5.20
N ALA A 125 3.31 5.06 5.02
CA ALA A 125 3.51 5.84 3.80
C ALA A 125 3.73 4.96 2.58
N ALA A 126 4.58 3.93 2.70
CA ALA A 126 4.81 2.99 1.61
C ALA A 126 3.50 2.29 1.17
N VAL A 127 2.72 1.81 2.15
CA VAL A 127 1.46 1.11 1.88
C VAL A 127 0.37 2.08 1.39
N ALA A 128 0.34 3.32 1.89
CA ALA A 128 -0.64 4.33 1.52
C ALA A 128 -0.46 4.80 0.08
N VAL A 129 0.78 4.94 -0.41
CA VAL A 129 1.06 5.22 -1.81
C VAL A 129 0.56 4.08 -2.70
N ALA A 130 0.91 2.83 -2.37
CA ALA A 130 0.45 1.67 -3.12
C ALA A 130 -1.10 1.54 -3.14
N ALA A 131 -1.76 1.84 -2.02
CA ALA A 131 -3.21 1.86 -1.92
C ALA A 131 -3.84 2.98 -2.74
N SER A 132 -3.28 4.19 -2.67
CA SER A 132 -3.74 5.35 -3.42
C SER A 132 -3.70 5.09 -4.93
N ASP A 133 -2.55 4.63 -5.44
CA ASP A 133 -2.35 4.28 -6.84
C ASP A 133 -3.33 3.19 -7.31
N THR A 134 -3.49 2.15 -6.48
CA THR A 134 -4.44 1.06 -6.75
C THR A 134 -5.87 1.56 -6.88
N PHE A 135 -6.32 2.42 -5.97
CA PHE A 135 -7.67 2.94 -6.02
C PHE A 135 -7.87 3.87 -7.22
N ALA A 136 -6.87 4.71 -7.51
CA ALA A 136 -6.88 5.62 -8.64
C ALA A 136 -7.03 4.88 -9.97
N SER A 137 -6.20 3.86 -10.20
CA SER A 137 -6.21 3.06 -11.43
C SER A 137 -7.48 2.21 -11.56
N GLU A 138 -7.93 1.55 -10.49
CA GLU A 138 -9.05 0.61 -10.54
C GLU A 138 -10.44 1.26 -10.63
N ILE A 139 -10.60 2.47 -10.09
CA ILE A 139 -11.86 3.22 -10.11
C ILE A 139 -11.82 4.32 -11.17
N GLY A 140 -10.68 5.01 -11.30
CA GLY A 140 -10.51 6.14 -12.20
C GLY A 140 -10.45 5.76 -13.68
N CYS A 141 -10.09 4.52 -14.02
CA CYS A 141 -10.04 4.05 -15.41
C CYS A 141 -11.39 4.15 -16.14
N LEU A 142 -12.53 4.05 -15.42
CA LEU A 142 -13.86 4.15 -16.01
C LEU A 142 -14.36 5.60 -16.19
N ASP A 143 -13.64 6.60 -15.68
CA ASP A 143 -14.04 8.00 -15.84
C ASP A 143 -13.65 8.50 -17.24
N PRO A 144 -14.57 9.00 -18.08
CA PRO A 144 -14.23 9.48 -19.43
C PRO A 144 -13.51 10.85 -19.41
N ARG A 145 -13.41 11.50 -18.26
CA ARG A 145 -12.77 12.82 -18.10
C ARG A 145 -11.26 12.71 -17.84
N VAL A 146 -10.62 11.63 -18.30
CA VAL A 146 -9.17 11.41 -18.11
C VAL A 146 -8.36 12.48 -18.82
N ARG A 147 -7.33 12.98 -18.14
CA ARG A 147 -6.38 13.94 -18.68
C ARG A 147 -4.96 13.48 -18.36
N MET A 148 -4.04 13.76 -19.27
CA MET A 148 -2.62 13.49 -19.06
C MET A 148 -2.04 14.43 -18.00
N ILE A 149 -1.38 13.92 -16.96
CA ILE A 149 -0.90 14.72 -15.82
C ILE A 149 0.15 15.78 -16.21
N THR A 150 0.90 15.55 -17.29
CA THR A 150 1.96 16.45 -17.76
C THR A 150 1.44 17.60 -18.61
N THR A 151 0.29 17.43 -19.29
CA THR A 151 -0.22 18.42 -20.27
C THR A 151 -1.62 18.93 -19.98
N PHE A 152 -2.35 18.27 -19.07
CA PHE A 152 -3.77 18.52 -18.75
C PHE A 152 -4.72 18.39 -19.96
N LYS A 153 -4.25 17.82 -21.08
CA LYS A 153 -5.07 17.51 -22.26
C LYS A 153 -5.80 16.19 -22.06
N SER A 154 -6.93 16.02 -22.76
CA SER A 154 -7.67 14.75 -22.80
C SER A 154 -6.77 13.64 -23.33
N CYS A 155 -6.84 12.46 -22.73
CA CYS A 155 -6.16 11.25 -23.18
C CYS A 155 -7.11 10.05 -23.10
N GLU A 156 -6.72 8.90 -23.65
CA GLU A 156 -7.52 7.69 -23.57
C GLU A 156 -7.54 7.12 -22.14
N GLN A 157 -8.60 6.37 -21.85
CA GLN A 157 -8.74 5.68 -20.57
C GLN A 157 -7.68 4.57 -20.45
N GLY A 158 -7.05 4.47 -19.28
CA GLY A 158 -6.02 3.46 -19.04
C GLY A 158 -4.63 3.82 -19.56
N GLU A 159 -4.43 5.00 -20.16
CA GLU A 159 -3.09 5.49 -20.49
C GLU A 159 -2.28 5.78 -19.21
N ASN A 160 -0.99 5.37 -19.20
CA ASN A 160 -0.11 5.67 -18.06
C ASN A 160 0.08 7.18 -17.92
N GLY A 161 -0.11 7.68 -16.70
CA GLY A 161 -0.09 9.10 -16.39
C GLY A 161 -1.40 9.86 -16.67
N GLY A 162 -2.45 9.15 -17.09
CA GLY A 162 -3.81 9.65 -17.11
C GLY A 162 -4.39 9.77 -15.69
N PHE A 163 -4.94 10.93 -15.34
CA PHE A 163 -5.68 11.13 -14.10
C PHE A 163 -7.10 11.59 -14.40
N SER A 164 -8.04 11.26 -13.52
CA SER A 164 -9.44 11.65 -13.64
C SER A 164 -10.01 12.14 -12.29
N PRO A 165 -11.10 12.94 -12.27
CA PRO A 165 -11.70 13.38 -11.01
C PRO A 165 -12.11 12.22 -10.10
N ASN A 166 -12.71 11.16 -10.66
CA ASN A 166 -13.06 9.98 -9.87
C ASN A 166 -11.81 9.22 -9.40
N GLY A 167 -10.77 9.14 -10.23
CA GLY A 167 -9.48 8.55 -9.87
C GLY A 167 -8.81 9.29 -8.71
N GLN A 168 -8.83 10.63 -8.72
CA GLN A 168 -8.25 11.46 -7.66
C GLN A 168 -9.00 11.33 -6.33
N LEU A 169 -10.34 11.27 -6.38
CA LEU A 169 -11.14 10.98 -5.19
C LEU A 169 -10.85 9.55 -4.66
N ALA A 170 -10.78 8.57 -5.55
CA ALA A 170 -10.44 7.21 -5.20
C ALA A 170 -9.04 7.11 -4.57
N ALA A 171 -8.05 7.81 -5.15
CA ALA A 171 -6.69 7.91 -4.63
C ALA A 171 -6.68 8.43 -3.18
N ALA A 172 -7.44 9.49 -2.90
CA ALA A 172 -7.55 10.08 -1.56
C ALA A 172 -8.24 9.13 -0.57
N ILE A 173 -9.26 8.38 -1.01
CA ILE A 173 -9.91 7.35 -0.19
C ILE A 173 -8.92 6.22 0.12
N GLY A 174 -8.18 5.74 -0.88
CA GLY A 174 -7.21 4.65 -0.73
C GLY A 174 -6.10 4.99 0.28
N SER A 175 -5.50 6.18 0.17
CA SER A 175 -4.49 6.63 1.13
C SER A 175 -5.07 6.85 2.53
N SER A 176 -6.28 7.40 2.64
CA SER A 176 -6.95 7.64 3.92
C SER A 176 -7.28 6.35 4.66
N VAL A 177 -7.69 5.29 3.96
CA VAL A 177 -7.93 3.96 4.57
C VAL A 177 -6.66 3.46 5.25
N VAL A 178 -5.52 3.51 4.55
CA VAL A 178 -4.23 3.09 5.14
C VAL A 178 -3.79 4.01 6.26
N ALA A 179 -4.00 5.32 6.13
CA ALA A 179 -3.66 6.28 7.18
C ALA A 179 -4.42 6.01 8.48
N VAL A 180 -5.73 5.75 8.39
CA VAL A 180 -6.56 5.41 9.56
C VAL A 180 -6.13 4.08 10.18
N LEU A 181 -5.87 3.05 9.37
CA LEU A 181 -5.37 1.77 9.88
C LEU A 181 -4.01 1.93 10.59
N THR A 182 -3.13 2.76 10.03
CA THR A 182 -1.82 3.09 10.61
C THR A 182 -1.99 3.84 11.92
N TYR A 183 -2.89 4.81 11.98
CA TYR A 183 -3.20 5.54 13.22
C TYR A 183 -3.74 4.62 14.31
N ILE A 184 -4.68 3.72 13.98
CA ILE A 184 -5.21 2.74 14.94
C ILE A 184 -4.10 1.82 15.44
N ALA A 185 -3.28 1.31 14.52
CA ALA A 185 -2.15 0.45 14.86
C ALA A 185 -1.15 1.16 15.78
N TRP A 186 -0.79 2.41 15.45
CA TRP A 186 0.08 3.25 16.26
C TRP A 186 -0.54 3.52 17.63
N TRP A 187 -1.83 3.90 17.70
CA TRP A 187 -2.51 4.18 18.95
C TRP A 187 -2.58 2.96 19.89
N LEU A 188 -2.70 1.75 19.33
CA LEU A 188 -2.69 0.51 20.11
C LEU A 188 -1.31 0.11 20.64
N THR A 189 -0.23 0.53 19.98
CA THR A 189 1.13 0.06 20.27
C THR A 189 2.07 1.15 20.79
N ALA A 190 1.68 2.42 20.68
CA ALA A 190 2.45 3.55 21.17
C ALA A 190 2.51 3.49 22.69
N ALA A 191 3.72 3.59 23.24
CA ALA A 191 3.89 3.78 24.67
C ALA A 191 3.36 5.18 25.08
N ASP A 192 2.85 5.28 26.32
CA ASP A 192 2.31 6.51 26.93
C ASP A 192 3.28 7.72 26.89
N THR A 193 4.55 7.50 26.55
CA THR A 193 5.61 8.50 26.44
C THR A 193 5.72 9.17 25.06
N SER A 194 4.89 8.79 24.09
CA SER A 194 4.98 9.34 22.73
C SER A 194 4.43 10.77 22.66
N SER A 195 5.31 11.76 22.46
CA SER A 195 4.94 13.19 22.29
C SER A 195 4.33 13.52 20.92
N ALA A 196 4.29 12.54 20.01
CA ALA A 196 3.84 12.71 18.64
C ALA A 196 2.32 12.90 18.55
N ASN A 197 1.89 13.93 17.83
CA ASN A 197 0.48 14.15 17.52
C ASN A 197 0.01 13.16 16.45
N GLY A 198 -0.46 11.98 16.89
CA GLY A 198 -0.91 10.91 15.99
C GLY A 198 -2.02 11.33 15.02
N THR A 199 -2.89 12.26 15.39
CA THR A 199 -3.95 12.77 14.49
C THR A 199 -3.37 13.61 13.34
N GLN A 200 -2.37 14.44 13.64
CA GLN A 200 -1.64 15.20 12.63
C GLN A 200 -0.86 14.25 11.72
N LEU A 201 -0.20 13.23 12.28
CA LEU A 201 0.51 12.21 11.49
C LEU A 201 -0.43 11.43 10.58
N CYS A 202 -1.66 11.11 11.03
CA CYS A 202 -2.68 10.49 10.20
C CYS A 202 -3.04 11.37 9.00
N ALA A 203 -3.27 12.67 9.20
CA ALA A 203 -3.59 13.60 8.12
C ALA A 203 -2.44 13.74 7.12
N VAL A 204 -1.21 13.90 7.63
CA VAL A 204 0.01 14.00 6.81
C VAL A 204 0.24 12.72 6.01
N LEU A 205 0.06 11.56 6.63
CA LEU A 205 0.18 10.27 5.96
C LEU A 205 -0.83 10.12 4.80
N ALA A 206 -2.09 10.52 5.00
CA ALA A 206 -3.10 10.49 3.93
C ALA A 206 -2.69 11.38 2.74
N ILE A 207 -2.14 12.57 3.02
CA ILE A 207 -1.64 13.50 2.00
C ILE A 207 -0.42 12.90 1.27
N ILE A 208 0.56 12.36 2.00
CA ILE A 208 1.75 11.74 1.42
C ILE A 208 1.38 10.56 0.53
N GLY A 209 0.46 9.70 0.99
CA GLY A 209 -0.04 8.58 0.19
C GLY A 209 -0.68 9.05 -1.12
N TRP A 210 -1.49 10.10 -1.07
CA TRP A 210 -2.09 10.71 -2.26
C TRP A 210 -1.06 11.35 -3.19
N LEU A 211 -0.09 12.10 -2.64
CA LEU A 211 1.01 12.70 -3.42
C LEU A 211 1.86 11.63 -4.12
N GLY A 212 2.12 10.49 -3.48
CA GLY A 212 2.84 9.39 -4.10
C GLY A 212 2.14 8.83 -5.34
N CYS A 213 0.80 8.76 -5.36
CA CYS A 213 0.05 8.40 -6.57
C CYS A 213 0.28 9.39 -7.72
N GLN A 214 0.48 10.68 -7.40
CA GLN A 214 0.80 11.69 -8.42
C GLN A 214 2.22 11.49 -8.96
N ILE A 215 3.19 11.12 -8.12
CA ILE A 215 4.54 10.76 -8.54
C ILE A 215 4.50 9.60 -9.55
N ASP A 216 3.72 8.56 -9.24
CA ASP A 216 3.51 7.42 -10.14
C ASP A 216 3.01 7.88 -11.52
N SER A 217 1.92 8.67 -11.54
CA SER A 217 1.36 9.21 -12.79
C SER A 217 2.37 10.05 -13.59
N TYR A 218 3.19 10.88 -12.93
CA TYR A 218 4.22 11.67 -13.62
C TYR A 218 5.30 10.78 -14.23
N LEU A 219 5.78 9.78 -13.49
CA LEU A 219 6.78 8.83 -13.98
C LEU A 219 6.22 7.95 -15.11
N GLY A 220 4.96 7.54 -15.01
CA GLY A 220 4.24 6.82 -16.06
C GLY A 220 4.18 7.63 -17.36
N ALA A 221 3.76 8.89 -17.28
CA ALA A 221 3.70 9.79 -18.43
C ALA A 221 5.06 10.07 -19.08
N LEU A 222 6.11 10.24 -18.26
CA LEU A 222 7.41 10.71 -18.73
C LEU A 222 8.35 9.58 -19.16
N LEU A 223 8.34 8.46 -18.43
CA LEU A 223 9.36 7.41 -18.52
C LEU A 223 8.80 6.05 -18.92
N GLU A 224 7.65 5.64 -18.38
CA GLU A 224 7.05 4.34 -18.72
C GLU A 224 6.57 4.28 -20.16
N ASN A 225 5.81 5.29 -20.60
CA ASN A 225 5.32 5.38 -21.99
C ASN A 225 6.44 5.42 -23.03
N ARG A 226 7.68 5.74 -22.63
CA ARG A 226 8.86 5.78 -23.49
C ARG A 226 9.74 4.53 -23.36
N GLY A 227 9.36 3.58 -22.50
CA GLY A 227 10.12 2.36 -22.24
C GLY A 227 11.38 2.55 -21.41
N TYR A 228 11.59 3.71 -20.76
CA TYR A 228 12.74 3.95 -19.89
C TYR A 228 12.60 3.32 -18.50
N MET A 229 11.36 3.09 -18.07
CA MET A 229 11.05 2.41 -16.80
C MET A 229 9.99 1.34 -17.05
N SER A 230 10.11 0.23 -16.31
CA SER A 230 9.02 -0.74 -16.20
C SER A 230 7.98 -0.26 -15.18
N LYS A 231 6.74 -0.76 -15.29
CA LYS A 231 5.67 -0.51 -14.30
C LYS A 231 6.14 -0.75 -12.85
N GLY A 232 6.83 -1.86 -12.61
CA GLY A 232 7.38 -2.17 -11.28
C GLY A 232 8.39 -1.12 -10.78
N ALA A 233 9.20 -0.55 -11.66
CA ALA A 233 10.15 0.50 -11.31
C ALA A 233 9.45 1.83 -11.00
N VAL A 234 8.37 2.16 -11.73
CA VAL A 234 7.54 3.35 -11.49
C VAL A 234 6.89 3.25 -10.11
N ASN A 235 6.18 2.15 -9.84
CA ASN A 235 5.57 1.90 -8.53
C ASN A 235 6.59 1.96 -7.39
N ALA A 236 7.74 1.30 -7.55
CA ALA A 236 8.80 1.32 -6.53
C ALA A 236 9.34 2.74 -6.28
N SER A 237 9.49 3.55 -7.33
CA SER A 237 9.92 4.95 -7.23
C SER A 237 8.88 5.82 -6.54
N ALA A 238 7.60 5.65 -6.87
CA ALA A 238 6.50 6.37 -6.24
C ALA A 238 6.40 6.04 -4.74
N ILE A 239 6.44 4.74 -4.38
CA ILE A 239 6.46 4.27 -2.99
C ILE A 239 7.67 4.84 -2.25
N SER A 240 8.86 4.79 -2.85
CA SER A 240 10.08 5.37 -2.28
C SER A 240 9.97 6.87 -2.07
N GLY A 241 9.34 7.60 -2.99
CA GLY A 241 9.04 9.02 -2.84
C GLY A 241 8.16 9.31 -1.63
N GLY A 242 7.10 8.51 -1.42
CA GLY A 242 6.26 8.59 -0.22
C GLY A 242 7.02 8.34 1.08
N VAL A 243 7.86 7.31 1.08
CA VAL A 243 8.74 6.96 2.21
C VAL A 243 9.69 8.11 2.55
N ILE A 244 10.36 8.69 1.54
CA ILE A 244 11.27 9.84 1.72
C ILE A 244 10.52 11.05 2.27
N MET A 245 9.33 11.37 1.73
CA MET A 245 8.51 12.48 2.23
C MET A 245 8.13 12.27 3.70
N MET A 246 7.77 11.04 4.10
CA MET A 246 7.41 10.74 5.48
C MET A 246 8.63 10.85 6.41
N PHE A 247 9.78 10.33 6.02
CA PHE A 247 11.03 10.50 6.77
C PHE A 247 11.40 11.96 6.95
N ALA A 248 11.34 12.76 5.87
CA ALA A 248 11.65 14.18 5.92
C ALA A 248 10.70 14.94 6.86
N TYR A 249 9.41 14.61 6.84
CA TYR A 249 8.44 15.18 7.76
C TYR A 249 8.74 14.82 9.22
N LEU A 250 8.98 13.53 9.51
CA LEU A 250 9.29 13.07 10.86
C LEU A 250 10.59 13.67 11.41
N ALA A 251 11.60 13.86 10.56
CA ALA A 251 12.86 14.51 10.93
C ALA A 251 12.73 16.01 11.21
N SER A 252 11.58 16.62 10.88
CA SER A 252 11.29 18.04 11.10
C SER A 252 10.47 18.33 12.36
N LEU A 253 9.99 17.30 13.06
CA LEU A 253 9.25 17.39 14.33
C LEU A 253 10.20 17.51 15.52
#